data_AF-A0A2K8YYN7-F1
#
_entry.id   AF-A0A2K8YYN7-F1
#
_cell.length_a   1.000
_cell.length_b   1.000
_cell.length_c   1.000
_cell.angle_alpha   90.00
_cell.angle_beta   90.00
_cell.angle_gamma   90.00
#
_symmetry.space_group_name_H-M   'P 1'
#
loop_
_entity.id
_entity.type
_entity.pdbx_description
1 polymer ?
#
loop_
_entity_poly.entity_id
_entity_poly.type
_entity_poly.pdbx_seq_one_letter_code
_entity_poly.pdbx_strand_id
1 'polypeptide(L)'
;MKLISVTLSLLLGLSTLVFSQTKSVENEKFVFLNNGATVGMIVKSVIKADKQRLKLTDQQLPKAKEIIVNATVSFNEGVKKLKKAGFTNQKLRALAAVVETDKVLAYKAILTPEQYAVLVANHKKIYPESKV
;
A
#
# COMPACT_ATOMS: atom_id res chain seq x y z
N MET A 1 64.95 -13.67 0.21
CA MET A 1 63.81 -13.22 1.02
C MET A 1 62.78 -12.51 0.13
N LYS A 2 62.08 -13.26 -0.73
CA LYS A 2 61.13 -12.75 -1.75
C LYS A 2 59.68 -13.24 -1.51
N LEU A 3 59.34 -13.53 -0.25
CA LEU A 3 58.07 -14.17 0.12
C LEU A 3 57.21 -13.33 1.09
N ILE A 4 57.59 -12.08 1.38
CA ILE A 4 56.87 -11.23 2.35
C ILE A 4 55.97 -10.20 1.65
N SER A 5 56.21 -9.89 0.36
CA SER A 5 55.43 -8.86 -0.35
C SER A 5 54.15 -9.36 -1.02
N VAL A 6 53.88 -10.66 -1.05
CA VAL A 6 52.67 -11.21 -1.71
C VAL A 6 51.49 -11.34 -0.73
N THR A 7 51.75 -11.41 0.58
CA THR A 7 50.70 -11.58 1.59
C THR A 7 50.04 -10.27 2.04
N LEU A 8 50.67 -9.12 1.83
CA LEU A 8 50.10 -7.82 2.25
C LEU A 8 49.07 -7.25 1.25
N SER A 9 49.13 -7.66 -0.03
CA SER A 9 48.17 -7.21 -1.05
C SER A 9 46.83 -7.95 -1.00
N LEU A 10 46.75 -9.09 -0.30
CA LEU A 10 45.51 -9.85 -0.17
C LEU A 10 44.62 -9.38 1.00
N LEU A 11 45.17 -8.56 1.91
CA LEU A 11 44.44 -8.10 3.11
C LEU A 11 43.70 -6.76 2.91
N LEU A 12 43.98 -6.03 1.83
CA LEU A 12 43.38 -4.72 1.53
C LEU A 12 42.21 -4.79 0.52
N GLY A 13 41.91 -5.97 -0.03
CA GLY A 13 40.80 -6.16 -0.98
C GLY A 13 39.47 -6.55 -0.34
N LEU A 14 39.42 -6.81 0.97
CA LEU A 14 38.25 -7.38 1.65
C LEU A 14 37.42 -6.37 2.47
N SER A 15 37.64 -5.07 2.29
CA SER A 15 36.99 -4.03 3.10
C SER A 15 35.86 -3.25 2.40
N THR A 16 35.44 -3.61 1.17
CA THR A 16 34.36 -2.90 0.45
C THR A 16 33.07 -3.70 0.24
N LEU A 17 32.93 -4.90 0.79
CA LEU A 17 31.67 -5.65 0.73
C LEU A 17 30.94 -5.63 2.07
N VAL A 18 30.83 -4.44 2.68
CA VAL A 18 29.62 -4.17 3.47
C VAL A 18 28.51 -4.00 2.46
N PHE A 19 27.91 -5.12 2.06
CA PHE A 19 26.57 -5.10 1.53
C PHE A 19 25.71 -4.40 2.58
N SER A 20 25.45 -3.11 2.38
CA SER A 20 24.20 -2.53 2.80
C SER A 20 23.14 -3.31 2.01
N GLN A 21 22.75 -4.47 2.54
CA GLN A 21 21.46 -5.04 2.23
C GLN A 21 20.48 -3.95 2.63
N THR A 22 20.11 -3.13 1.67
CA THR A 22 18.85 -2.41 1.71
C THR A 22 17.85 -3.50 2.02
N LYS A 23 17.39 -3.58 3.27
CA LYS A 23 16.34 -4.51 3.67
C LYS A 23 15.29 -4.42 2.58
N SER A 24 14.96 -5.55 1.96
CA SER A 24 13.93 -5.59 0.92
C SER A 24 12.72 -4.86 1.49
N VAL A 25 12.33 -3.78 0.81
CA VAL A 25 11.20 -2.90 1.18
C VAL A 25 9.88 -3.71 1.22
N GLU A 26 9.92 -4.96 0.78
CA GLU A 26 8.84 -5.95 0.88
C GLU A 26 8.59 -6.42 2.31
N ASN A 27 9.59 -6.43 3.20
CA ASN A 27 9.42 -6.83 4.61
C ASN A 27 8.91 -5.72 5.54
N GLU A 28 8.91 -4.46 5.09
CA GLU A 28 8.49 -3.31 5.91
C GLU A 28 7.14 -2.71 5.48
N LYS A 29 6.36 -3.37 4.62
CA LYS A 29 5.17 -2.75 4.04
C LYS A 29 3.84 -2.96 4.75
N PHE A 30 3.86 -3.37 6.01
CA PHE A 30 2.67 -3.36 6.87
C PHE A 30 2.95 -2.66 8.21
N VAL A 31 3.49 -1.43 8.12
CA VAL A 31 3.43 -0.48 9.23
C VAL A 31 1.95 -0.33 9.58
N PHE A 32 1.63 -0.79 10.78
CA PHE A 32 0.31 -0.64 11.37
C PHE A 32 -0.15 0.82 11.25
N LEU A 33 -1.40 1.03 10.83
CA LEU A 33 -2.06 2.34 10.95
C LEU A 33 -2.52 2.52 12.39
N ASN A 34 -1.59 2.37 13.35
CA ASN A 34 -1.89 2.36 14.78
C ASN A 34 -1.92 3.76 15.40
N ASN A 35 -1.85 4.82 14.60
CA ASN A 35 -2.12 6.17 15.06
C ASN A 35 -2.96 6.95 14.03
N GLY A 36 -3.75 7.92 14.51
CA GLY A 36 -4.59 8.75 13.65
C GLY A 36 -3.79 9.56 12.61
N ALA A 37 -2.49 9.80 12.86
CA ALA A 37 -1.61 10.51 11.95
C ALA A 37 -1.30 9.70 10.67
N THR A 38 -1.01 8.40 10.78
CA THR A 38 -0.76 7.53 9.62
C THR A 38 -2.04 7.34 8.81
N VAL A 39 -3.20 7.19 9.47
CA VAL A 39 -4.50 7.17 8.78
C VAL A 39 -4.72 8.47 8.01
N GLY A 40 -4.49 9.62 8.64
CA GLY A 40 -4.62 10.93 7.99
C GLY A 40 -3.70 11.09 6.78
N MET A 41 -2.46 10.59 6.85
CA MET A 41 -1.51 10.63 5.74
C MET A 41 -1.96 9.77 4.56
N ILE A 42 -2.43 8.54 4.81
CA ILE A 42 -2.95 7.66 3.77
C ILE A 42 -4.19 8.27 3.13
N VAL A 43 -5.14 8.75 3.93
CA VAL A 43 -6.34 9.41 3.44
C VAL A 43 -5.97 10.59 2.54
N LYS A 44 -4.99 11.41 2.95
CA LYS A 44 -4.49 12.56 2.16
C LYS A 44 -3.85 12.14 0.83
N SER A 45 -3.07 11.06 0.83
CA SER A 45 -2.44 10.56 -0.40
C SER A 45 -3.47 9.94 -1.35
N VAL A 46 -4.40 9.14 -0.84
CA VAL A 46 -5.45 8.50 -1.63
C VAL A 46 -6.41 9.54 -2.20
N ILE A 47 -6.86 10.52 -1.40
CA ILE A 47 -7.75 11.58 -1.91
C ILE A 47 -7.06 12.43 -2.98
N LYS A 48 -5.74 12.67 -2.87
CA LYS A 48 -4.97 13.38 -3.89
C LYS A 48 -4.95 12.59 -5.20
N ALA A 49 -4.66 11.28 -5.13
CA ALA A 49 -4.66 10.41 -6.29
C ALA A 49 -6.05 10.30 -6.94
N ASP A 50 -7.09 10.13 -6.12
CA ASP A 50 -8.47 9.99 -6.59
C ASP A 50 -9.00 11.30 -7.17
N LYS A 51 -8.67 12.46 -6.58
CA LYS A 51 -9.00 13.79 -7.14
C LYS A 51 -8.44 13.94 -8.55
N GLN A 52 -7.19 13.52 -8.78
CA GLN A 52 -6.57 13.60 -10.09
C GLN A 52 -7.14 12.57 -11.07
N ARG A 53 -7.24 11.30 -10.66
CA ARG A 53 -7.68 10.19 -11.53
C ARG A 53 -9.14 10.29 -11.93
N LEU A 54 -10.01 10.63 -10.98
CA LEU A 54 -11.45 10.67 -11.16
C LEU A 54 -11.97 12.08 -11.46
N LYS A 55 -11.10 13.09 -11.41
CA LYS A 55 -11.46 14.51 -11.56
C LYS A 55 -12.58 14.89 -10.58
N LEU A 56 -12.39 14.57 -9.29
CA LEU A 56 -13.40 14.81 -8.26
C LEU A 56 -13.68 16.31 -8.12
N THR A 57 -14.96 16.68 -8.12
CA THR A 57 -15.40 18.05 -7.82
C THR A 57 -15.25 18.34 -6.34
N ASP A 58 -15.20 19.63 -5.97
CA ASP A 58 -15.07 20.01 -4.56
C ASP A 58 -16.30 19.60 -3.73
N GLN A 59 -17.46 19.41 -4.36
CA GLN A 59 -18.67 18.86 -3.73
C GLN A 59 -18.54 17.36 -3.42
N GLN A 60 -17.80 16.60 -4.23
CA GLN A 60 -17.57 15.17 -4.03
C GLN A 60 -16.50 14.88 -2.96
N LEU A 61 -15.56 15.82 -2.73
CA LEU A 61 -14.40 15.60 -1.86
C LEU A 61 -14.74 15.23 -0.40
N PRO A 62 -15.70 15.87 0.29
CA PRO A 62 -16.01 15.52 1.67
C PRO A 62 -16.45 14.05 1.80
N LYS A 63 -17.32 13.60 0.90
CA LYS A 63 -17.84 12.23 0.94
C LYS A 63 -16.80 11.20 0.46
N ALA A 64 -16.01 11.55 -0.54
CA ALA A 64 -14.85 10.74 -0.94
C ALA A 64 -13.86 10.54 0.21
N LYS A 65 -13.58 11.59 0.98
CA LYS A 65 -12.71 11.52 2.15
C LYS A 65 -13.27 10.57 3.21
N GLU A 66 -14.57 10.65 3.51
CA GLU A 66 -15.25 9.74 4.44
C GLU A 66 -15.13 8.28 4.00
N ILE A 67 -15.40 8.00 2.72
CA ILE A 67 -15.27 6.66 2.13
C ILE A 67 -13.84 6.12 2.29
N ILE A 68 -12.82 6.94 1.99
CA ILE A 68 -11.41 6.55 2.13
C ILE A 68 -11.05 6.32 3.61
N VAL A 69 -11.50 7.17 4.53
CA VAL A 69 -11.28 6.99 5.97
C VAL A 69 -11.84 5.65 6.43
N ASN A 70 -13.10 5.36 6.08
CA ASN A 70 -13.76 4.11 6.46
C ASN A 70 -13.03 2.89 5.90
N ALA A 71 -12.62 2.91 4.64
CA ALA A 71 -11.82 1.85 4.03
C ALA A 71 -10.46 1.67 4.75
N THR A 72 -9.78 2.77 5.05
CA THR A 72 -8.47 2.76 5.73
C THR A 72 -8.58 2.16 7.14
N VAL A 73 -9.61 2.53 7.89
CA VAL A 73 -9.89 1.97 9.22
C VAL A 73 -10.25 0.49 9.12
N SER A 74 -11.15 0.12 8.20
CA SER A 74 -11.56 -1.27 7.98
C SER A 74 -10.37 -2.17 7.64
N PHE A 75 -9.48 -1.72 6.76
CA PHE A 75 -8.24 -2.44 6.44
C PHE A 75 -7.36 -2.61 7.68
N ASN A 76 -7.16 -1.56 8.48
CA ASN A 76 -6.36 -1.62 9.69
C ASN A 76 -6.92 -2.63 10.70
N GLU A 77 -8.23 -2.60 10.95
CA GLU A 77 -8.90 -3.54 11.84
C GLU A 77 -8.83 -4.98 11.31
N GLY A 78 -8.97 -5.18 10.00
CA GLY A 78 -8.74 -6.47 9.36
C GLY A 78 -7.32 -7.00 9.58
N VAL A 79 -6.30 -6.15 9.41
CA VAL A 79 -4.90 -6.50 9.67
C VAL A 79 -4.68 -6.88 11.15
N LYS A 80 -5.31 -6.17 12.10
CA LYS A 80 -5.26 -6.55 13.53
C LYS A 80 -5.80 -7.96 13.76
N LYS A 81 -6.93 -8.30 13.14
CA LYS A 81 -7.54 -9.63 13.23
C LYS A 81 -6.65 -10.70 12.61
N LEU A 82 -6.08 -10.43 11.43
CA LEU A 82 -5.19 -11.36 10.74
C LEU A 82 -3.92 -11.66 11.55
N LYS A 83 -3.34 -10.66 12.22
CA LYS A 83 -2.17 -10.87 13.08
C LYS A 83 -2.47 -11.79 14.27
N LYS A 84 -3.70 -11.77 14.78
CA LYS A 84 -4.14 -12.69 15.85
C LYS A 84 -4.45 -14.10 15.33
N ALA A 85 -4.92 -14.23 14.09
CA ALA A 85 -5.41 -15.48 13.50
C ALA A 85 -4.44 -16.18 12.52
N GLY A 86 -3.17 -15.75 12.50
CA GLY A 86 -2.16 -16.24 11.55
C GLY A 86 -2.16 -15.44 10.25
N PHE A 87 -1.19 -14.53 10.15
CA PHE A 87 -1.02 -13.56 9.08
C PHE A 87 -0.28 -14.17 7.88
N THR A 88 -0.85 -14.07 6.68
CA THR A 88 -0.19 -14.47 5.43
C THR A 88 -0.45 -13.43 4.34
N ASN A 89 0.44 -13.36 3.35
CA ASN A 89 0.28 -12.46 2.21
C ASN A 89 -1.02 -12.73 1.43
N GLN A 90 -1.43 -14.00 1.33
CA GLN A 90 -2.69 -14.37 0.67
C GLN A 90 -3.91 -13.83 1.42
N LYS A 91 -3.97 -14.00 2.75
CA LYS A 91 -5.07 -13.47 3.58
C LYS A 91 -5.12 -11.95 3.54
N LEU A 92 -3.96 -11.31 3.47
CA LEU A 92 -3.83 -9.87 3.37
C LEU A 92 -4.26 -9.33 2.01
N ARG A 93 -3.91 -10.02 0.92
CA ARG A 93 -4.41 -9.70 -0.41
C ARG A 93 -5.94 -9.85 -0.47
N ALA A 94 -6.49 -10.93 0.10
CA ALA A 94 -7.93 -11.13 0.17
C ALA A 94 -8.62 -10.01 0.96
N LEU A 95 -8.07 -9.62 2.12
CA LEU A 95 -8.56 -8.47 2.88
C LEU A 95 -8.51 -7.17 2.07
N ALA A 96 -7.40 -6.88 1.40
CA ALA A 96 -7.24 -5.69 0.59
C ALA A 96 -8.27 -5.67 -0.57
N ALA A 97 -8.44 -6.79 -1.27
CA ALA A 97 -9.39 -6.92 -2.37
C ALA A 97 -10.84 -6.67 -1.91
N VAL A 98 -11.22 -7.18 -0.73
CA VAL A 98 -12.55 -6.93 -0.13
C VAL A 98 -12.72 -5.46 0.21
N VAL A 99 -11.80 -4.88 0.98
CA VAL A 99 -11.91 -3.48 1.42
C VAL A 99 -11.90 -2.51 0.25
N GLU A 100 -11.04 -2.72 -0.74
CA GLU A 100 -10.99 -1.89 -1.95
C GLU A 100 -12.25 -2.07 -2.81
N THR A 101 -12.80 -3.29 -2.89
CA THR A 101 -14.09 -3.54 -3.55
C THR A 101 -15.22 -2.77 -2.88
N ASP A 102 -15.34 -2.84 -1.56
CA ASP A 102 -16.36 -2.11 -0.80
C ASP A 102 -16.19 -0.60 -0.96
N LYS A 103 -14.94 -0.12 -0.97
CA LYS A 103 -14.62 1.28 -1.27
C LYS A 103 -15.15 1.69 -2.63
N VAL A 104 -14.88 0.90 -3.68
CA VAL A 104 -15.39 1.19 -5.03
C VAL A 104 -16.91 1.24 -5.04
N LEU A 105 -17.59 0.26 -4.45
CA LEU A 105 -19.06 0.25 -4.38
C LEU A 105 -19.61 1.50 -3.68
N ALA A 106 -18.98 1.95 -2.59
CA ALA A 106 -19.37 3.18 -1.89
C ALA A 106 -19.19 4.44 -2.75
N TYR A 107 -18.17 4.48 -3.63
CA TYR A 107 -17.97 5.58 -4.58
C TYR A 107 -19.12 5.72 -5.60
N LYS A 108 -19.85 4.65 -5.90
CA LYS A 108 -20.93 4.67 -6.90
C LYS A 108 -22.00 5.72 -6.62
N ALA A 109 -22.25 6.02 -5.34
CA ALA A 109 -23.26 7.01 -4.93
C ALA A 109 -22.84 8.47 -5.16
N ILE A 110 -21.53 8.73 -5.35
CA ILE A 110 -21.01 10.10 -5.46
C ILE A 110 -20.38 10.41 -6.81
N LEU A 111 -20.05 9.40 -7.60
CA LEU A 111 -19.42 9.54 -8.90
C LEU A 111 -20.44 9.59 -10.03
N THR A 112 -20.11 10.29 -11.12
CA THR A 112 -20.84 10.10 -12.38
C THR A 112 -20.58 8.70 -12.94
N PRO A 113 -21.43 8.20 -13.86
CA PRO A 113 -21.21 6.90 -14.51
C PRO A 113 -19.82 6.77 -15.16
N GLU A 114 -19.31 7.84 -15.79
CA GLU A 114 -18.01 7.87 -16.45
C GLU A 114 -16.87 7.79 -15.43
N GLN A 115 -16.95 8.59 -14.37
CA GLN A 115 -15.98 8.54 -13.27
C GLN A 115 -15.95 7.16 -12.61
N TYR A 116 -17.13 6.58 -12.39
CA TYR A 116 -17.25 5.24 -11.81
C TYR A 116 -16.66 4.17 -12.72
N ALA A 117 -16.88 4.25 -14.03
CA ALA A 117 -16.27 3.33 -15.00
C ALA A 117 -14.73 3.39 -14.95
N VAL A 118 -14.13 4.59 -14.86
CA VAL A 118 -12.69 4.75 -14.68
C VAL A 118 -12.20 4.10 -13.38
N LEU A 119 -12.95 4.28 -12.29
CA LEU A 119 -12.63 3.67 -11.00
C LEU A 119 -12.67 2.14 -11.06
N VAL A 120 -13.75 1.56 -11.62
CA VAL A 120 -13.92 0.10 -11.76
C VAL A 120 -12.84 -0.48 -12.67
N ALA A 121 -12.53 0.18 -13.80
CA ALA A 121 -11.48 -0.28 -14.70
C ALA A 121 -10.11 -0.32 -14.00
N ASN A 122 -9.79 0.69 -13.19
CA ASN A 122 -8.56 0.69 -12.39
C ASN A 122 -8.57 -0.40 -11.31
N HIS A 123 -9.70 -0.60 -10.64
CA HIS A 123 -9.86 -1.63 -9.61
C HIS A 123 -9.63 -3.03 -10.15
N LYS A 124 -10.25 -3.38 -11.30
CA LYS A 124 -10.08 -4.68 -11.96
C LYS A 124 -8.65 -4.98 -12.40
N LYS A 125 -7.87 -3.93 -12.72
CA LYS A 125 -6.44 -4.11 -13.04
C LYS A 125 -5.61 -4.55 -11.83
N ILE A 126 -5.97 -4.08 -10.64
CA ILE A 126 -5.23 -4.36 -9.39
C ILE A 126 -5.75 -5.66 -8.73
N TYR A 127 -7.08 -5.81 -8.73
CA TYR A 127 -7.82 -6.91 -8.13
C TYR A 127 -8.73 -7.59 -9.18
N PRO A 128 -8.15 -8.36 -10.11
CA PRO A 128 -8.93 -9.11 -11.10
C PRO A 128 -9.88 -10.13 -10.47
N GLU A 129 -9.62 -10.54 -9.22
CA GLU A 129 -10.49 -11.42 -8.43
C GLU A 129 -11.79 -10.74 -7.93
N SER A 130 -11.90 -9.42 -8.07
CA SER A 130 -13.05 -8.63 -7.62
C SER A 130 -14.28 -8.82 -8.51
N LYS A 131 -15.48 -8.79 -7.91
CA LYS A 131 -16.78 -8.92 -8.61
C LYS A 131 -17.48 -7.60 -8.94
N VAL A 132 -16.77 -6.47 -8.91
CA VAL A 132 -17.34 -5.13 -9.17
C VAL A 132 -17.61 -4.87 -10.64
#